data_AF-A0AAV0WEX3-F1
#
_entry.id   AF-A0AAV0WEX3-F1
#
_cell.length_a   1.000
_cell.length_b   1.000
_cell.length_c   1.000
_cell.angle_alpha   90.00
_cell.angle_beta   90.00
_cell.angle_gamma   90.00
#
_symmetry.space_group_name_H-M   'P 1'
#
loop_
_entity.id
_entity.type
_entity.pdbx_description
1 polymer ?
#
loop_
_entity_poly.entity_id
_entity_poly.type
_entity_poly.pdbx_seq_one_letter_code
_entity_poly.pdbx_strand_id
1 'polypeptide(L)'
;MEADGIAEGFLKSIELHGLKFNRLIGDGDSSITKRLREVIPYGPTRLVEKIECSNYLLRNFGTKISAISINTKYPALMRNFIKIHIKKFPIAIRKAIEYRTNLKAPQHVKISGLVLDISNSFYHILGQHNKWDEYFCNNKQKISENLVPAAFNCGLMSEFKLVAQRLIDNATSLLHDVTNNICEQFNSVINKFIAGKRINFSQMNSYNRYSCKSLTLVECFLDMHKNITNNSPDRHT
;
A
#
# COMPACT_ATOMS: atom_id res chain seq x y z
N MET A 1 -0.57 17.25 14.49
CA MET A 1 -1.99 17.43 14.08
C MET A 1 -2.60 16.13 13.58
N GLU A 2 -2.20 15.59 12.42
CA GLU A 2 -2.74 14.30 11.93
C GLU A 2 -2.38 13.13 12.86
N ALA A 3 -1.09 13.00 13.23
CA ALA A 3 -0.63 11.95 14.14
C ALA A 3 -1.30 12.02 15.53
N ASP A 4 -1.56 13.22 16.04
CA ASP A 4 -2.22 13.42 17.33
C ASP A 4 -3.70 13.06 17.25
N GLY A 5 -4.39 13.44 16.17
CA GLY A 5 -5.79 13.08 15.97
C GLY A 5 -5.99 11.57 15.83
N ILE A 6 -5.10 10.89 15.11
CA ILE A 6 -5.13 9.41 15.03
C ILE A 6 -4.82 8.80 16.40
N ALA A 7 -3.79 9.29 17.11
CA ALA A 7 -3.46 8.78 18.44
C ALA A 7 -4.63 8.95 19.44
N GLU A 8 -5.32 10.10 19.41
CA GLU A 8 -6.52 10.35 20.21
C GLU A 8 -7.64 9.37 19.86
N GLY A 9 -7.87 9.11 18.56
CA GLY A 9 -8.85 8.12 18.13
C GLY A 9 -8.55 6.71 18.66
N PHE A 10 -7.28 6.30 18.70
CA PHE A 10 -6.86 5.04 19.31
C PHE A 10 -7.09 5.04 20.83
N LEU A 11 -6.76 6.12 21.54
CA LEU A 11 -6.95 6.22 22.98
C LEU A 11 -8.43 6.13 23.38
N LYS A 12 -9.31 6.80 22.63
CA LYS A 12 -10.76 6.84 22.91
C LYS A 12 -11.55 5.66 22.33
N SER A 13 -10.92 4.81 21.51
CA SER A 13 -11.61 3.72 20.80
C SER A 13 -12.36 2.74 21.72
N ILE A 14 -11.85 2.46 22.93
CA ILE A 14 -12.53 1.60 23.89
C ILE A 14 -13.75 2.30 24.49
N GLU A 15 -13.60 3.57 24.86
CA GLU A 15 -14.67 4.37 25.45
C GLU A 15 -15.82 4.60 24.45
N LEU A 16 -15.49 5.00 23.22
CA LEU A 16 -16.47 5.39 22.20
C LEU A 16 -17.08 4.19 21.45
N HIS A 17 -16.33 3.11 21.31
CA HIS A 17 -16.73 2.00 20.42
C HIS A 17 -16.60 0.62 21.07
N GLY A 18 -16.03 0.50 22.27
CA GLY A 18 -15.79 -0.79 22.91
C GLY A 18 -14.74 -1.65 22.21
N LEU A 19 -13.89 -1.07 21.34
CA LEU A 19 -12.97 -1.80 20.46
C LEU A 19 -11.51 -1.43 20.71
N LYS A 20 -10.61 -2.41 20.50
CA LYS A 20 -9.15 -2.20 20.44
C LYS A 20 -8.66 -2.43 19.02
N PHE A 21 -8.00 -1.44 18.44
CA PHE A 21 -7.42 -1.55 17.10
C PHE A 21 -6.03 -2.16 17.16
N ASN A 22 -5.83 -3.31 16.51
CA ASN A 22 -4.55 -4.01 16.54
C ASN A 22 -3.56 -3.54 15.47
N ARG A 23 -4.06 -2.88 14.42
CA ARG A 23 -3.32 -2.58 13.19
C ARG A 23 -3.61 -1.17 12.74
N LEU A 24 -2.57 -0.52 12.23
CA LEU A 24 -2.65 0.75 11.51
C LEU A 24 -2.22 0.50 10.07
N ILE A 25 -3.09 0.79 9.11
CA ILE A 25 -2.74 0.83 7.70
C ILE A 25 -2.18 2.22 7.41
N GLY A 26 -0.92 2.30 6.99
CA GLY A 26 -0.25 3.58 6.77
C GLY A 26 0.59 3.60 5.49
N ASP A 27 0.89 4.82 5.05
CA ASP A 27 1.61 5.08 3.81
C ASP A 27 2.99 5.64 4.12
N GLY A 28 3.99 4.80 4.40
CA GLY A 28 5.39 5.23 4.54
C GLY A 28 5.71 6.23 5.67
N ASP A 29 4.73 6.94 6.23
CA ASP A 29 4.87 7.95 7.25
C ASP A 29 5.03 7.29 8.61
N SER A 30 6.14 7.59 9.26
CA SER A 30 6.50 7.01 10.55
C SER A 30 6.04 7.85 11.73
N SER A 31 5.54 9.07 11.50
CA SER A 31 5.12 10.01 12.56
C SER A 31 3.97 9.45 13.39
N ILE A 32 2.96 8.87 12.75
CA ILE A 32 1.81 8.25 13.42
C ILE A 32 2.24 7.01 14.20
N THR A 33 3.05 6.13 13.58
CA THR A 33 3.55 4.92 14.25
C THR A 33 4.42 5.25 15.44
N LYS A 34 5.25 6.30 15.34
CA LYS A 34 6.04 6.81 16.47
C LYS A 34 5.12 7.28 17.59
N ARG A 35 4.11 8.11 17.27
CA ARG A 35 3.17 8.62 18.27
C ARG A 35 2.41 7.50 18.98
N LEU A 36 1.94 6.47 18.25
CA LEU A 36 1.26 5.32 18.83
C LEU A 36 2.15 4.50 19.77
N ARG A 37 3.47 4.42 19.50
CA ARG A 37 4.44 3.78 20.41
C ARG A 37 4.72 4.60 21.67
N GLU A 38 4.57 5.93 21.60
CA GLU A 38 4.73 6.80 22.77
C GLU A 38 3.51 6.72 23.70
N VAL A 39 2.30 6.76 23.13
CA VAL A 39 1.06 6.80 23.93
C VAL A 39 0.57 5.43 24.37
N ILE A 40 1.00 4.35 23.70
CA ILE A 40 0.71 2.94 24.03
C ILE A 40 -0.78 2.75 24.40
N PRO A 41 -1.71 2.98 23.45
CA PRO A 41 -3.12 3.23 23.77
C PRO A 41 -3.83 2.05 24.45
N TYR A 42 -3.28 0.84 24.34
CA TYR A 42 -3.85 -0.39 24.90
C TYR A 42 -2.92 -1.10 25.88
N GLY A 43 -1.89 -0.40 26.37
CA GLY A 43 -0.88 -0.95 27.28
C GLY A 43 0.21 -1.77 26.57
N PRO A 44 1.27 -2.15 27.32
CA PRO A 44 2.49 -2.73 26.77
C PRO A 44 2.28 -4.15 26.19
N THR A 45 1.23 -4.84 26.61
CA THR A 45 0.88 -6.18 26.13
C THR A 45 0.22 -6.17 24.74
N ARG A 46 -0.26 -5.01 24.26
CA ARG A 46 -0.96 -4.90 22.99
C ARG A 46 -0.53 -3.67 22.18
N LEU A 47 0.64 -3.78 21.56
CA LEU A 47 1.13 -2.77 20.64
C LEU A 47 0.37 -2.81 19.31
N VAL A 48 0.18 -1.62 18.72
CA VAL A 48 -0.41 -1.45 17.39
C VAL A 48 0.64 -1.77 16.33
N GLU A 49 0.32 -2.73 15.47
CA GLU A 49 1.17 -3.11 14.34
C GLU A 49 0.95 -2.17 13.16
N LYS A 50 2.04 -1.73 12.51
CA LYS A 50 1.93 -0.98 11.25
C LYS A 50 1.91 -1.96 10.08
N ILE A 51 0.91 -1.82 9.22
CA ILE A 51 0.85 -2.48 7.92
C ILE A 51 0.99 -1.41 6.84
N GLU A 52 1.93 -1.59 5.92
CA GLU A 52 2.08 -0.68 4.79
C GLU A 52 0.98 -0.90 3.73
N CYS A 53 0.46 0.18 3.19
CA CYS A 53 -0.50 0.13 2.08
C CYS A 53 0.13 -0.49 0.81
N SER A 54 -0.55 -1.50 0.23
CA SER A 54 -0.05 -2.19 -0.97
C SER A 54 0.04 -1.26 -2.18
N ASN A 55 -0.93 -0.36 -2.36
CA ASN A 55 -0.92 0.63 -3.44
C ASN A 55 0.26 1.62 -3.30
N TYR A 56 0.53 2.09 -2.09
CA TYR A 56 1.64 2.99 -1.84
C TYR A 56 2.99 2.33 -2.19
N LEU A 57 3.22 1.11 -1.72
CA LEU A 57 4.43 0.33 -2.01
C LEU A 57 4.60 0.10 -3.52
N LEU A 58 3.55 -0.33 -4.21
CA LEU A 58 3.59 -0.60 -5.65
C LEU A 58 3.75 0.68 -6.49
N ARG A 59 3.17 1.81 -6.06
CA ARG A 59 3.36 3.11 -6.70
C ARG A 59 4.79 3.61 -6.51
N ASN A 60 5.35 3.50 -5.31
CA ASN A 60 6.76 3.83 -5.05
C ASN A 60 7.69 3.01 -5.96
N PHE A 61 7.44 1.70 -6.03
CA PHE A 61 8.16 0.79 -6.90
C PHE A 61 8.06 1.22 -8.38
N GLY A 62 6.85 1.45 -8.89
CA GLY A 62 6.63 1.88 -10.27
C GLY A 62 7.34 3.20 -10.61
N THR A 63 7.33 4.18 -9.68
CA THR A 63 8.05 5.44 -9.84
C THR A 63 9.56 5.22 -9.94
N LYS A 64 10.13 4.35 -9.10
CA LYS A 64 11.57 4.01 -9.15
C LYS A 64 11.96 3.32 -10.46
N ILE A 65 11.17 2.37 -10.94
CA ILE A 65 11.40 1.74 -12.26
C ILE A 65 11.29 2.79 -13.38
N SER A 66 10.35 3.73 -13.27
CA SER A 66 10.20 4.81 -14.26
C SER A 66 11.42 5.72 -14.30
N ALA A 67 12.02 6.02 -13.14
CA ALA A 67 13.26 6.78 -13.06
C ALA A 67 14.44 6.04 -13.72
N ILE A 68 14.54 4.72 -13.54
CA ILE A 68 15.56 3.89 -14.23
C ILE A 68 15.39 3.99 -15.76
N SER A 69 14.15 4.02 -16.25
CA SER A 69 13.85 4.05 -17.68
C SER A 69 14.37 5.30 -18.41
N ILE A 70 14.59 6.41 -17.69
CA ILE A 70 15.11 7.67 -18.26
C ILE A 70 16.59 7.89 -17.97
N ASN A 71 17.17 7.16 -17.00
CA ASN A 71 18.54 7.36 -16.54
C ASN A 71 19.59 7.00 -17.62
N THR A 72 20.30 8.01 -18.14
CA THR A 72 21.31 7.89 -19.21
C THR A 72 22.52 7.03 -18.87
N LYS A 73 22.70 6.62 -17.61
CA LYS A 73 23.67 5.59 -17.20
C LYS A 73 23.46 4.26 -17.94
N TYR A 74 22.22 3.92 -18.31
CA TYR A 74 21.89 2.65 -18.96
C TYR A 74 21.76 2.77 -20.48
N PRO A 75 22.13 1.71 -21.24
CA PRO A 75 22.00 1.69 -22.69
C PRO A 75 20.57 2.02 -23.18
N ALA A 76 20.46 2.70 -24.32
CA ALA A 76 19.18 3.10 -24.90
C ALA A 76 18.21 1.91 -25.11
N LEU A 77 18.74 0.76 -25.52
CA LEU A 77 17.97 -0.48 -25.69
C LEU A 77 17.26 -0.89 -24.38
N MET A 78 17.99 -0.96 -23.27
CA MET A 78 17.44 -1.31 -21.95
C MET A 78 16.40 -0.30 -21.49
N ARG A 79 16.69 1.00 -21.66
CA ARG A 79 15.77 2.09 -21.28
C ARG A 79 14.46 2.02 -22.04
N ASN A 80 14.52 1.84 -23.36
CA ASN A 80 13.34 1.71 -24.20
C ASN A 80 12.52 0.47 -23.86
N PHE A 81 13.18 -0.65 -23.59
CA PHE A 81 12.53 -1.87 -23.12
C PHE A 81 11.73 -1.65 -21.83
N ILE A 82 12.36 -1.03 -20.82
CA ILE A 82 11.71 -0.71 -19.54
C ILE A 82 10.53 0.24 -19.76
N LYS A 83 10.68 1.28 -20.59
CA LYS A 83 9.59 2.22 -20.90
C LYS A 83 8.38 1.52 -21.50
N ILE A 84 8.59 0.65 -22.48
CA ILE A 84 7.51 -0.11 -23.14
C ILE A 84 6.82 -1.05 -22.15
N HIS A 85 7.58 -1.65 -21.23
CA HIS A 85 7.10 -2.67 -20.30
C HIS A 85 6.87 -2.17 -18.87
N ILE A 86 6.81 -0.85 -18.65
CA ILE A 86 6.80 -0.24 -17.31
C ILE A 86 5.66 -0.76 -16.42
N LYS A 87 4.48 -1.01 -17.02
CA LYS A 87 3.31 -1.51 -16.30
C LYS A 87 3.44 -2.99 -15.91
N LYS A 88 4.26 -3.77 -16.62
CA LYS A 88 4.43 -5.21 -16.34
C LYS A 88 5.08 -5.46 -14.97
N PHE A 89 5.99 -4.57 -14.53
CA PHE A 89 6.68 -4.69 -13.24
C PHE A 89 5.69 -4.73 -12.06
N PRO A 90 4.87 -3.69 -11.80
CA PRO A 90 3.92 -3.74 -10.68
C PRO A 90 2.81 -4.80 -10.87
N ILE A 91 2.41 -5.11 -12.11
CA ILE A 91 1.41 -6.17 -12.38
C ILE A 91 1.95 -7.55 -11.98
N ALA A 92 3.22 -7.84 -12.28
CA ALA A 92 3.86 -9.10 -11.88
C ALA A 92 3.83 -9.27 -10.36
N ILE A 93 4.14 -8.21 -9.60
CA ILE A 93 4.10 -8.25 -8.14
C ILE A 93 2.66 -8.43 -7.62
N ARG A 94 1.67 -7.75 -8.19
CA ARG A 94 0.26 -7.94 -7.80
C ARG A 94 -0.21 -9.38 -7.99
N LYS A 95 0.14 -10.00 -9.11
CA LYS A 95 -0.17 -11.42 -9.37
C LYS A 95 0.50 -12.34 -8.35
N ALA A 96 1.74 -12.04 -7.96
CA ALA A 96 2.44 -12.77 -6.91
C ALA A 96 1.69 -12.68 -5.57
N ILE A 97 1.29 -11.46 -5.19
CA ILE A 97 0.55 -11.19 -3.95
C ILE A 97 -0.76 -11.96 -3.96
N GLU A 98 -1.56 -11.81 -5.02
CA GLU A 98 -2.86 -12.49 -5.17
C GLU A 98 -2.71 -14.02 -5.03
N TYR A 99 -1.73 -14.61 -5.71
CA TYR A 99 -1.46 -16.03 -5.61
C TYR A 99 -1.05 -16.47 -4.20
N ARG A 100 -0.07 -15.78 -3.58
CA ARG A 100 0.48 -16.16 -2.27
C ARG A 100 -0.53 -15.93 -1.14
N THR A 101 -1.38 -14.91 -1.24
CA THR A 101 -2.47 -14.65 -0.30
C THR A 101 -3.49 -15.79 -0.32
N ASN A 102 -3.89 -16.24 -1.52
CA ASN A 102 -4.88 -17.30 -1.70
C ASN A 102 -4.33 -18.73 -1.45
N LEU A 103 -3.02 -18.91 -1.43
CA LEU A 103 -2.38 -20.20 -1.19
C LEU A 103 -2.72 -20.72 0.23
N LYS A 104 -3.11 -21.99 0.36
CA LYS A 104 -3.31 -22.65 1.66
C LYS A 104 -1.96 -23.16 2.19
N ALA A 105 -1.14 -22.25 2.70
CA ALA A 105 0.18 -22.56 3.26
C ALA A 105 0.45 -21.76 4.54
N PRO A 106 1.40 -22.20 5.39
CA PRO A 106 1.85 -21.43 6.54
C PRO A 106 2.38 -20.04 6.13
N GLN A 107 2.22 -19.05 7.00
CA GLN A 107 2.59 -17.65 6.72
C GLN A 107 4.05 -17.49 6.30
N HIS A 108 4.98 -18.21 6.94
CA HIS A 108 6.41 -18.14 6.62
C HIS A 108 6.70 -18.59 5.17
N VAL A 109 6.01 -19.63 4.69
CA VAL A 109 6.14 -20.14 3.31
C VAL A 109 5.62 -19.13 2.31
N LYS A 110 4.49 -18.46 2.63
CA LYS A 110 3.93 -17.40 1.79
C LYS A 110 4.90 -16.23 1.66
N ILE A 111 5.51 -15.81 2.77
CA ILE A 111 6.48 -14.70 2.80
C ILE A 111 7.71 -15.07 1.97
N SER A 112 8.35 -16.22 2.24
CA SER A 112 9.55 -16.64 1.51
C SER A 112 9.27 -16.80 0.02
N GLY A 113 8.11 -17.36 -0.34
CA GLY A 113 7.65 -17.47 -1.72
C GLY A 113 7.48 -16.12 -2.39
N LEU A 114 6.82 -15.16 -1.73
CA LEU A 114 6.62 -13.81 -2.27
C LEU A 114 7.96 -13.08 -2.48
N VAL A 115 8.91 -13.21 -1.54
CA VAL A 115 10.25 -12.62 -1.68
C VAL A 115 10.98 -13.19 -2.90
N LEU A 116 10.87 -14.49 -3.13
CA LEU A 116 11.42 -15.16 -4.30
C LEU A 116 10.74 -14.67 -5.59
N ASP A 117 9.41 -14.56 -5.60
CA ASP A 117 8.65 -14.07 -6.75
C ASP A 117 9.02 -12.64 -7.14
N ILE A 118 9.14 -11.74 -6.15
CA ILE A 118 9.57 -10.35 -6.36
C ILE A 118 10.95 -10.32 -7.01
N SER A 119 11.90 -11.09 -6.47
CA SER A 119 13.27 -11.15 -6.98
C SER A 119 13.34 -11.73 -8.39
N ASN A 120 12.54 -12.76 -8.66
CA ASN A 120 12.50 -13.42 -9.95
C ASN A 120 11.80 -12.56 -11.01
N SER A 121 10.84 -11.71 -10.64
CA SER A 121 9.97 -10.94 -11.56
C SER A 121 10.74 -10.19 -12.65
N PHE A 122 11.91 -9.63 -12.32
CA PHE A 122 12.78 -8.96 -13.27
C PHE A 122 13.30 -9.89 -14.37
N TYR A 123 13.71 -11.10 -14.01
CA TYR A 123 14.22 -12.10 -14.96
C TYR A 123 13.13 -12.50 -15.95
N HIS A 124 11.89 -12.70 -15.49
CA HIS A 124 10.76 -12.98 -16.37
C HIS A 124 10.47 -11.84 -17.32
N ILE A 125 10.42 -10.61 -16.81
CA ILE A 125 10.12 -9.44 -17.62
C ILE A 125 11.21 -9.24 -18.68
N LEU A 126 12.47 -9.58 -18.37
CA LEU A 126 13.60 -9.54 -19.31
C LEU A 126 13.70 -10.76 -20.25
N GLY A 127 12.77 -11.72 -20.18
CA GLY A 127 12.70 -12.85 -21.11
C GLY A 127 13.36 -14.15 -20.64
N GLN A 128 13.77 -14.27 -19.37
CA GLN A 128 14.26 -15.53 -18.80
C GLN A 128 13.14 -16.27 -18.05
N HIS A 129 12.76 -17.44 -18.58
CA HIS A 129 11.60 -18.21 -18.14
C HIS A 129 11.95 -19.46 -17.32
N ASN A 130 13.22 -19.64 -16.92
CA ASN A 130 13.74 -20.91 -16.43
C ASN A 130 13.47 -21.18 -14.92
N LYS A 131 12.95 -20.20 -14.17
CA LYS A 131 12.91 -20.22 -12.70
C LYS A 131 11.51 -19.96 -12.10
N TRP A 132 10.44 -20.39 -12.79
CA TRP A 132 9.08 -19.97 -12.45
C TRP A 132 8.10 -21.11 -12.18
N ASP A 133 7.23 -20.86 -11.20
CA ASP A 133 6.01 -21.61 -10.98
C ASP A 133 5.00 -21.34 -12.12
N GLU A 134 4.18 -22.35 -12.41
CA GLU A 134 3.29 -22.38 -13.57
C GLU A 134 2.30 -21.19 -13.62
N TYR A 135 1.90 -20.65 -12.47
CA TYR A 135 0.95 -19.52 -12.39
C TYR A 135 1.52 -18.19 -12.91
N PHE A 136 2.85 -18.05 -13.02
CA PHE A 136 3.50 -16.82 -13.44
C PHE A 136 3.72 -16.74 -14.96
N CYS A 137 3.87 -17.89 -15.62
CA CYS A 137 4.25 -17.96 -17.04
C CYS A 137 3.49 -19.06 -17.77
N ASN A 138 2.39 -18.66 -18.42
CA ASN A 138 1.58 -19.60 -19.21
C ASN A 138 2.16 -19.88 -20.61
N ASN A 139 3.05 -19.00 -21.12
CA ASN A 139 3.55 -19.06 -22.50
C ASN A 139 5.05 -19.36 -22.54
N LYS A 140 5.41 -20.65 -22.47
CA LYS A 140 6.80 -21.11 -22.67
C LYS A 140 7.32 -20.91 -24.12
N GLN A 141 6.43 -20.56 -25.07
CA GLN A 141 6.70 -20.60 -26.50
C GLN A 141 7.05 -19.25 -27.17
N LYS A 142 6.84 -18.10 -26.51
CA LYS A 142 7.36 -16.81 -27.02
C LYS A 142 8.76 -16.61 -26.47
N ILE A 143 9.76 -17.14 -27.17
CA ILE A 143 11.17 -16.82 -26.93
C ILE A 143 11.35 -15.35 -27.34
N SER A 144 11.02 -14.42 -26.44
CA SER A 144 11.57 -13.07 -26.53
C SER A 144 13.07 -13.16 -26.29
N GLU A 145 13.84 -12.36 -27.01
CA GLU A 145 15.28 -12.22 -26.78
C GLU A 145 15.57 -12.05 -25.28
N ASN A 146 16.48 -12.86 -24.74
CA ASN A 146 16.82 -12.82 -23.34
C ASN A 146 17.73 -11.62 -23.05
N LEU A 147 17.18 -10.59 -22.41
CA LEU A 147 17.90 -9.36 -22.07
C LEU A 147 18.63 -9.43 -20.73
N VAL A 148 18.54 -10.54 -20.00
CA VAL A 148 19.20 -10.70 -18.69
C VAL A 148 20.72 -10.52 -18.77
N PRO A 149 21.46 -11.12 -19.73
CA PRO A 149 22.91 -10.91 -19.83
C PRO A 149 23.27 -9.44 -20.07
N ALA A 150 22.52 -8.74 -20.93
CA ALA A 150 22.71 -7.32 -21.18
C ALA A 150 22.44 -6.48 -19.92
N ALA A 151 21.41 -6.82 -19.15
CA ALA A 151 21.07 -6.16 -17.90
C ALA A 151 22.14 -6.37 -16.80
N PHE A 152 22.81 -7.52 -16.77
CA PHE A 152 23.95 -7.75 -15.89
C PHE A 152 25.16 -6.92 -16.31
N ASN A 153 25.50 -6.93 -17.60
CA ASN A 153 26.68 -6.22 -18.13
C ASN A 153 26.63 -4.70 -17.89
N CYS A 154 25.43 -4.10 -17.91
CA CYS A 154 25.25 -2.67 -17.63
C CYS A 154 24.92 -2.33 -16.17
N GLY A 155 24.93 -3.30 -15.24
CA GLY A 155 24.64 -3.08 -13.82
C GLY A 155 23.17 -2.77 -13.51
N LEU A 156 22.25 -2.95 -14.47
CA LEU A 156 20.82 -2.72 -14.27
C LEU A 156 20.21 -3.71 -13.26
N MET A 157 20.70 -4.95 -13.25
CA MET A 157 20.17 -5.98 -12.35
C MET A 157 20.41 -5.65 -10.86
N SER A 158 21.54 -5.04 -10.51
CA SER A 158 21.78 -4.56 -9.14
C SER A 158 20.78 -3.48 -8.75
N GLU A 159 20.40 -2.63 -9.69
CA GLU A 159 19.50 -1.51 -9.42
C GLU A 159 18.06 -1.98 -9.28
N PHE A 160 17.65 -2.99 -10.05
CA PHE A 160 16.39 -3.70 -9.79
C PHE A 160 16.34 -4.34 -8.41
N LYS A 161 17.42 -4.98 -7.94
CA LYS A 161 17.48 -5.52 -6.57
C LYS A 161 17.30 -4.43 -5.51
N LEU A 162 17.99 -3.30 -5.66
CA LEU A 162 17.86 -2.16 -4.74
C LEU A 162 16.44 -1.59 -4.72
N VAL A 163 15.80 -1.48 -5.89
CA VAL A 163 14.42 -1.01 -6.00
C VAL A 163 13.43 -2.00 -5.38
N ALA A 164 13.66 -3.30 -5.55
CA ALA A 164 12.85 -4.37 -4.98
C ALA A 164 12.99 -4.53 -3.47
N GLN A 165 14.13 -4.13 -2.88
CA GLN A 165 14.41 -4.32 -1.46
C GLN A 165 13.28 -3.79 -0.57
N ARG A 166 12.73 -2.61 -0.89
CA ARG A 166 11.60 -2.05 -0.14
C ARG A 166 10.35 -2.93 -0.16
N LEU A 167 10.08 -3.62 -1.28
CA LEU A 167 8.96 -4.57 -1.36
C LEU A 167 9.27 -5.83 -0.56
N ILE A 168 10.50 -6.33 -0.65
CA ILE A 168 10.97 -7.51 0.09
C ILE A 168 10.87 -7.30 1.60
N ASP A 169 11.36 -6.16 2.10
CA ASP A 169 11.32 -5.80 3.52
C ASP A 169 9.87 -5.69 4.03
N ASN A 170 8.92 -5.37 3.15
CA ASN A 170 7.51 -5.22 3.46
C ASN A 170 6.64 -6.37 2.92
N ALA A 171 7.23 -7.54 2.63
CA ALA A 171 6.51 -8.69 2.09
C ALA A 171 5.36 -9.16 3.01
N THR A 172 5.54 -9.04 4.33
CA THR A 172 4.49 -9.32 5.33
C THR A 172 3.29 -8.38 5.17
N SER A 173 3.53 -7.08 5.00
CA SER A 173 2.48 -6.09 4.75
C SER A 173 1.79 -6.33 3.41
N LEU A 174 2.55 -6.66 2.36
CA LEU A 174 2.00 -6.94 1.03
C LEU A 174 1.05 -8.14 1.03
N LEU A 175 1.30 -9.17 1.84
CA LEU A 175 0.39 -10.33 1.98
C LEU A 175 -0.95 -10.00 2.64
N HIS A 176 -1.04 -8.89 3.38
CA HIS A 176 -2.34 -8.41 3.87
C HIS A 176 -3.18 -7.80 2.74
N ASP A 177 -2.54 -7.34 1.66
CA ASP A 177 -3.14 -6.68 0.49
C ASP A 177 -4.22 -5.64 0.83
N VAL A 178 -3.88 -4.76 1.78
CA VAL A 178 -4.76 -3.69 2.24
C VAL A 178 -4.39 -2.35 1.63
N THR A 179 -5.39 -1.50 1.44
CA THR A 179 -5.23 -0.14 0.91
C THR A 179 -5.81 0.89 1.87
N ASN A 180 -5.25 2.09 1.88
CA ASN A 180 -5.76 3.23 2.64
C ASN A 180 -6.60 4.19 1.77
N ASN A 181 -6.97 3.80 0.55
CA ASN A 181 -7.64 4.65 -0.43
C ASN A 181 -8.91 5.33 0.12
N ILE A 182 -9.67 4.63 0.96
CA ILE A 182 -10.90 5.18 1.58
C ILE A 182 -10.52 6.32 2.54
N CYS A 183 -9.51 6.11 3.38
CA CYS A 183 -9.01 7.14 4.29
C CYS A 183 -8.45 8.35 3.52
N GLU A 184 -7.71 8.14 2.41
CA GLU A 184 -7.23 9.23 1.56
C GLU A 184 -8.38 10.03 0.92
N GLN A 185 -9.42 9.34 0.43
CA GLN A 185 -10.60 9.99 -0.13
C GLN A 185 -11.32 10.83 0.93
N PHE A 186 -11.52 10.28 2.12
CA PHE A 186 -12.12 10.99 3.24
C PHE A 186 -11.30 12.21 3.68
N ASN A 187 -9.99 12.03 3.83
CA ASN A 187 -9.06 13.12 4.14
C ASN A 187 -9.05 14.20 3.05
N SER A 188 -9.19 13.83 1.77
CA SER A 188 -9.32 14.78 0.66
C SER A 188 -10.58 15.64 0.78
N VAL A 189 -11.70 15.04 1.21
CA VAL A 189 -12.96 15.75 1.47
C VAL A 189 -12.82 16.68 2.67
N ILE A 190 -12.32 16.19 3.81
CA ILE A 190 -12.09 17.01 5.01
C ILE A 190 -11.19 18.21 4.71
N ASN A 191 -10.07 17.99 3.99
CA ASN A 191 -9.14 19.05 3.67
C ASN A 191 -9.76 20.18 2.82
N LYS A 192 -10.75 19.86 1.99
CA LYS A 192 -11.50 20.88 1.24
C LYS A 192 -12.41 21.72 2.15
N PHE A 193 -13.02 21.10 3.17
CA PHE A 193 -13.89 21.79 4.14
C PHE A 193 -13.10 22.62 5.16
N ILE A 194 -11.92 22.16 5.57
CA ILE A 194 -11.03 22.88 6.50
C ILE A 194 -10.17 23.93 5.75
N ALA A 195 -10.37 24.08 4.43
CA ALA A 195 -9.56 24.95 3.55
C ALA A 195 -8.05 24.66 3.57
N GLY A 196 -7.65 23.43 3.94
CA GLY A 196 -6.25 22.98 3.96
C GLY A 196 -5.67 22.66 2.57
N LYS A 197 -6.53 22.46 1.56
CA LYS A 197 -6.20 22.42 0.11
C LYS A 197 -7.31 23.15 -0.68
N ARG A 198 -7.11 23.33 -2.01
CA ARG A 198 -7.99 24.07 -2.95
C ARG A 198 -9.47 24.06 -2.53
N ILE A 199 -10.06 25.26 -2.45
CA ILE A 199 -11.47 25.52 -2.08
C ILE A 199 -12.41 24.62 -2.89
N ASN A 200 -13.43 24.07 -2.24
CA ASN A 200 -14.42 23.25 -2.90
C ASN A 200 -15.36 24.10 -3.78
N PHE A 201 -15.11 24.17 -5.08
CA PHE A 201 -15.98 24.89 -6.03
C PHE A 201 -17.19 24.09 -6.51
N SER A 202 -17.29 22.79 -6.16
CA SER A 202 -18.37 21.93 -6.66
C SER A 202 -19.72 22.13 -5.97
N GLN A 203 -19.79 23.03 -4.99
CA GLN A 203 -21.04 23.56 -4.45
C GLN A 203 -21.26 24.98 -5.01
N MET A 204 -21.84 25.09 -6.21
CA MET A 204 -22.44 26.36 -6.63
C MET A 204 -23.48 26.76 -5.57
N ASN A 205 -23.38 27.99 -5.05
CA ASN A 205 -24.24 28.64 -4.03
C ASN A 205 -23.96 28.42 -2.54
N SER A 206 -22.87 27.76 -2.12
CA SER A 206 -22.50 27.71 -0.68
C SER A 206 -21.62 28.90 -0.26
N TYR A 207 -22.05 30.13 -0.53
CA TYR A 207 -21.39 31.35 -0.04
C TYR A 207 -21.71 31.68 1.43
N ASN A 208 -22.53 30.87 2.10
CA ASN A 208 -22.82 30.99 3.52
C ASN A 208 -22.53 29.67 4.23
N ARG A 209 -21.38 29.60 4.92
CA ARG A 209 -21.32 29.42 6.39
C ARG A 209 -19.95 28.88 6.82
N TYR A 210 -19.09 29.80 7.22
CA TYR A 210 -18.04 29.57 8.22
C TYR A 210 -18.69 29.24 9.58
N SER A 211 -19.35 28.09 9.71
CA SER A 211 -19.83 27.51 10.99
C SER A 211 -20.66 26.23 10.77
N CYS A 212 -20.04 25.15 10.30
CA CYS A 212 -20.58 23.80 10.52
C CYS A 212 -19.41 22.83 10.70
N LYS A 213 -18.82 22.84 11.91
CA LYS A 213 -18.06 21.71 12.42
C LYS A 213 -19.05 20.53 12.61
N SER A 214 -18.64 19.32 12.22
CA SER A 214 -19.11 17.99 12.70
C SER A 214 -20.23 17.17 12.01
N LEU A 215 -20.95 17.61 10.98
CA LEU A 215 -22.20 16.89 10.62
C LEU A 215 -22.12 15.69 9.66
N THR A 216 -20.96 15.33 9.09
CA THR A 216 -20.85 14.13 8.20
C THR A 216 -20.00 13.00 8.78
N LEU A 217 -19.38 13.19 9.96
CA LEU A 217 -18.59 12.15 10.60
C LEU A 217 -19.47 11.06 11.24
N VAL A 218 -20.70 11.40 11.63
CA VAL A 218 -21.54 10.56 12.48
C VAL A 218 -22.17 9.39 11.71
N GLU A 219 -22.59 9.58 10.47
CA GLU A 219 -23.35 8.55 9.72
C GLU A 219 -22.51 7.31 9.32
N CYS A 220 -21.26 7.47 8.88
CA CYS A 220 -20.43 6.32 8.49
C CYS A 220 -19.98 5.46 9.69
N PHE A 221 -19.71 6.09 10.84
CA PHE A 221 -19.38 5.34 12.07
C PHE A 221 -20.62 4.66 12.65
N LEU A 222 -21.81 5.25 12.52
CA LEU A 222 -23.07 4.65 12.93
C LEU A 222 -23.36 3.34 12.16
N ASP A 223 -23.17 3.35 10.85
CA ASP A 223 -23.43 2.16 10.03
C ASP A 223 -22.40 1.05 10.27
N MET A 224 -21.11 1.39 10.47
CA MET A 224 -20.11 0.42 10.92
C MET A 224 -20.44 -0.14 12.30
N HIS A 225 -20.82 0.70 13.27
CA HIS A 225 -21.20 0.25 14.61
C HIS A 225 -22.41 -0.66 14.58
N LYS A 226 -23.47 -0.31 13.83
CA LYS A 226 -24.67 -1.14 13.67
C LYS A 226 -24.33 -2.49 13.04
N ASN A 227 -23.47 -2.53 12.03
CA ASN A 227 -23.06 -3.78 11.40
C ASN A 227 -22.19 -4.67 12.29
N ILE A 228 -21.38 -4.09 13.18
CA ILE A 228 -20.48 -4.84 14.08
C ILE A 228 -21.21 -5.30 15.35
N THR A 229 -22.08 -4.47 15.89
CA THR A 229 -22.70 -4.68 17.21
C THR A 229 -24.18 -5.11 17.15
N ASN A 230 -24.78 -5.11 15.95
CA ASN A 230 -26.23 -5.24 15.73
C ASN A 230 -27.08 -4.22 16.52
N ASN A 231 -26.45 -3.17 17.07
CA ASN A 231 -27.08 -2.16 17.91
C ASN A 231 -26.77 -0.75 17.39
N SER A 232 -27.76 0.13 17.50
CA SER A 232 -27.59 1.56 17.23
C SER A 232 -26.96 2.23 18.46
N PRO A 233 -25.98 3.14 18.31
CA PRO A 233 -25.31 3.81 19.44
C PRO A 233 -26.21 4.64 20.37
N ASP A 234 -27.48 4.88 20.02
CA ASP A 234 -28.39 5.68 20.83
C ASP A 234 -29.45 4.82 21.53
N ARG A 235 -29.03 4.08 22.56
CA ARG A 235 -29.92 3.70 23.68
C ARG A 235 -29.16 3.75 25.00
N HIS A 236 -28.81 4.96 25.41
CA HIS A 236 -28.61 5.25 26.82
C HIS A 236 -29.96 5.66 27.43
N THR A 237 -30.46 4.84 28.35
CA THR A 237 -31.45 5.25 29.37
C THR A 237 -30.77 6.08 30.43
#